data_AF-A0A2D7PGZ3-F1
#
_entry.id   AF-A0A2D7PGZ3-F1
#
_cell.length_a   1.000
_cell.length_b   1.000
_cell.length_c   1.000
_cell.angle_alpha   90.00
_cell.angle_beta   90.00
_cell.angle_gamma   90.00
#
_symmetry.space_group_name_H-M   'P 1'
#
loop_
_entity.id
_entity.type
_entity.pdbx_description
1 polymer ?
#
loop_
_entity_poly.entity_id
_entity_poly.type
_entity_poly.pdbx_seq_one_letter_code
_entity_poly.pdbx_strand_id
1 'polypeptide(L)'
;MAIDRTTRENKSRANSTRRKPWQPPAKLEAPPAPDGFEHRWIRTTIRGEDDKSNVFSRMREGWEPVRADEYGAEAAKYPVIEEGKNKGIIGVGGLMLARIPTETVKERTEYFRDQTRNQLKAVDENLMREQHPSMPISVDRQSRVTFGGKKPSE
;
A
#
# COMPACT_ATOMS: atom_id res chain seq x y z
N MET A 1 -22.23 -46.39 -32.05
CA MET A 1 -22.11 -45.00 -31.57
C MET A 1 -22.32 -44.99 -30.07
N ALA A 2 -21.28 -44.71 -29.28
CA ALA A 2 -21.38 -44.69 -27.83
C ALA A 2 -22.08 -43.39 -27.39
N ILE A 3 -23.19 -43.52 -26.67
CA ILE A 3 -23.99 -42.41 -26.17
C ILE A 3 -23.35 -41.92 -24.87
N ASP A 4 -22.74 -40.75 -24.92
CA ASP A 4 -22.13 -40.09 -23.76
C ASP A 4 -23.24 -39.70 -22.76
N ARG A 5 -23.28 -40.40 -21.61
CA ARG A 5 -24.32 -40.27 -20.56
C ARG A 5 -24.00 -39.18 -19.54
N THR A 6 -23.30 -38.13 -19.93
CA THR A 6 -23.12 -36.95 -19.07
C THR A 6 -24.39 -36.11 -19.05
N THR A 7 -25.00 -35.95 -17.87
CA THR A 7 -26.24 -35.19 -17.66
C THR A 7 -26.06 -33.73 -18.11
N ARG A 8 -27.03 -33.20 -18.87
CA ARG A 8 -26.99 -31.84 -19.43
C ARG A 8 -26.85 -30.73 -18.38
N GLU A 9 -27.21 -31.02 -17.13
CA GLU A 9 -27.13 -30.09 -16.00
C GLU A 9 -25.70 -29.73 -15.60
N ASN A 10 -24.71 -30.57 -15.90
CA ASN A 10 -23.32 -30.32 -15.49
C ASN A 10 -22.52 -29.47 -16.49
N LYS A 11 -23.16 -28.92 -17.53
CA LYS A 11 -22.55 -28.08 -18.58
C LYS A 11 -22.77 -26.58 -18.35
N SER A 12 -22.97 -26.12 -17.12
CA SER A 12 -23.00 -24.68 -16.84
C SER A 12 -21.57 -24.13 -16.74
N ARG A 13 -21.31 -22.98 -17.41
CA ARG A 13 -20.00 -22.28 -17.33
C ARG A 13 -19.61 -21.91 -15.89
N ALA A 14 -20.57 -21.88 -14.96
CA ALA A 14 -20.38 -21.60 -13.54
C ALA A 14 -19.64 -22.73 -12.79
N ASN A 15 -19.82 -24.00 -13.18
CA ASN A 15 -19.18 -25.16 -12.52
C ASN A 15 -17.79 -25.51 -13.08
N SER A 16 -17.39 -24.90 -14.20
CA SER A 16 -16.03 -25.05 -14.72
C SER A 16 -15.07 -24.13 -13.97
N THR A 17 -14.71 -24.47 -12.74
CA THR A 17 -13.67 -23.75 -12.00
C THR A 17 -12.35 -23.92 -12.74
N ARG A 18 -11.90 -22.86 -13.43
CA ARG A 18 -10.63 -22.84 -14.14
C ARG A 18 -9.52 -23.00 -13.09
N ARG A 19 -8.57 -23.91 -13.30
CA ARG A 19 -7.41 -24.08 -12.40
C ARG A 19 -6.77 -22.71 -12.16
N LYS A 20 -6.80 -22.23 -10.92
CA LYS A 20 -6.02 -21.04 -10.52
C LYS A 20 -4.54 -21.41 -10.67
N PRO A 21 -3.75 -20.68 -11.46
CA PRO A 21 -2.32 -20.95 -11.54
C PRO A 21 -1.71 -20.81 -10.14
N TRP A 22 -0.72 -21.66 -9.84
CA TRP A 22 -0.01 -21.54 -8.57
C TRP A 22 0.61 -20.14 -8.49
N GLN A 23 0.32 -19.43 -7.40
CA GLN A 23 0.88 -18.14 -7.10
C GLN A 23 1.71 -18.26 -5.82
N PRO A 24 2.88 -17.59 -5.76
CA PRO A 24 3.63 -17.53 -4.52
C PRO A 24 2.75 -16.88 -3.43
N PRO A 25 2.85 -17.34 -2.17
CA PRO A 25 2.07 -16.74 -1.09
C PRO A 25 2.46 -15.27 -0.92
N ALA A 26 1.48 -14.38 -0.98
CA ALA A 26 1.67 -12.98 -0.68
C ALA A 26 1.87 -12.83 0.83
N LYS A 27 3.10 -12.58 1.27
CA LYS A 27 3.44 -12.48 2.71
C LYS A 27 2.72 -11.35 3.44
N LEU A 28 2.22 -10.35 2.70
CA LEU A 28 1.60 -9.13 3.21
C LEU A 28 0.20 -8.92 2.62
N GLU A 29 -0.54 -10.01 2.42
CA GLU A 29 -1.96 -9.93 2.05
C GLU A 29 -2.77 -9.40 3.23
N ALA A 30 -3.56 -8.36 3.00
CA ALA A 30 -4.40 -7.72 3.99
C ALA A 30 -5.87 -7.79 3.55
N PRO A 31 -6.82 -7.79 4.49
CA PRO A 31 -8.24 -7.65 4.15
C PRO A 31 -8.48 -6.34 3.38
N PRO A 32 -9.49 -6.33 2.48
CA PRO A 32 -9.89 -5.10 1.81
C PRO A 32 -10.30 -4.06 2.85
N ALA A 33 -9.84 -2.82 2.65
CA ALA A 33 -10.20 -1.73 3.54
C ALA A 33 -11.70 -1.38 3.39
N PRO A 34 -12.37 -0.97 4.48
CA PRO A 34 -13.70 -0.38 4.40
C PRO A 34 -13.68 0.87 3.53
N ASP A 35 -14.83 1.24 2.97
CA ASP A 35 -14.91 2.40 2.09
C ASP A 35 -14.45 3.68 2.83
N GLY A 36 -13.69 4.52 2.13
CA GLY A 36 -13.09 5.72 2.69
C GLY A 36 -11.83 5.50 3.55
N PHE A 37 -11.37 4.27 3.78
CA PHE A 37 -10.14 3.96 4.52
C PHE A 37 -9.07 3.34 3.63
N GLU A 38 -7.80 3.58 3.98
CA GLU A 38 -6.64 2.88 3.41
C GLU A 38 -5.96 2.02 4.47
N HIS A 39 -5.52 0.83 4.06
CA HIS A 39 -4.77 -0.08 4.93
C HIS A 39 -3.27 0.02 4.69
N ARG A 40 -2.50 -0.10 5.77
CA ARG A 40 -1.03 -0.20 5.72
C ARG A 40 -0.48 -1.07 6.83
N TRP A 41 0.57 -1.81 6.49
CA TRP A 41 1.41 -2.50 7.46
C TRP A 41 2.36 -1.51 8.16
N ILE A 42 2.23 -1.40 9.48
CA ILE A 42 3.09 -0.62 10.35
C ILE A 42 4.07 -1.57 11.05
N ARG A 43 5.34 -1.17 11.10
CA ARG A 43 6.38 -1.90 11.81
C ARG A 43 6.25 -1.72 13.32
N THR A 44 6.20 -2.85 14.01
CA THR A 44 6.13 -2.98 15.47
C THR A 44 7.46 -3.42 16.05
N THR A 45 8.25 -4.25 15.34
CA THR A 45 9.56 -4.72 15.84
C THR A 45 10.66 -4.60 14.80
N ILE A 46 11.89 -4.37 15.27
CA ILE A 46 13.12 -4.38 14.48
C ILE A 46 14.12 -5.27 15.21
N ARG A 47 14.67 -6.30 14.54
CA ARG A 47 15.73 -7.16 15.10
C ARG A 47 15.41 -7.75 16.49
N GLY A 48 14.12 -7.96 16.79
CA GLY A 48 13.66 -8.49 18.08
C GLY A 48 13.39 -7.43 19.15
N GLU A 49 13.64 -6.14 18.87
CA GLU A 49 13.28 -5.04 19.76
C GLU A 49 11.98 -4.36 19.31
N ASP A 50 11.20 -3.84 20.27
CA ASP A 50 9.98 -3.10 20.01
C ASP A 50 10.27 -1.71 19.43
N ASP A 51 9.84 -1.45 18.20
CA ASP A 51 9.88 -0.14 17.52
C ASP A 51 8.72 0.76 17.99
N LYS A 52 8.74 1.09 19.28
CA LYS A 52 7.71 1.95 19.91
C LYS A 52 7.64 3.32 19.24
N SER A 53 8.78 3.88 18.83
CA SER A 53 8.84 5.20 18.20
C SER A 53 8.05 5.26 16.90
N ASN A 54 8.21 4.25 16.03
CA ASN A 54 7.45 4.18 14.79
C ASN A 54 5.96 4.01 15.06
N VAL A 55 5.58 3.08 15.95
CA VAL A 55 4.16 2.85 16.29
C VAL A 55 3.51 4.13 16.83
N PHE A 56 4.15 4.80 17.81
CA PHE A 56 3.62 6.04 18.38
C PHE A 56 3.54 7.17 17.35
N SER A 57 4.53 7.32 16.48
CA SER A 57 4.51 8.35 15.43
C SER A 57 3.36 8.13 14.47
N ARG A 58 3.08 6.87 14.08
CA ARG A 58 1.94 6.54 13.22
C ARG A 58 0.60 6.74 13.90
N MET A 59 0.47 6.35 15.17
CA MET A 59 -0.75 6.60 15.93
C MET A 59 -1.06 8.11 16.01
N ARG A 60 -0.03 8.97 16.14
CA ARG A 60 -0.18 10.43 16.11
C ARG A 60 -0.52 11.01 14.75
N GLU A 61 -0.10 10.34 13.67
CA GLU A 61 -0.50 10.70 12.30
C GLU A 61 -1.97 10.34 11.99
N GLY A 62 -2.66 9.63 12.89
CA GLY A 62 -4.05 9.20 12.71
C GLY A 62 -4.23 7.77 12.21
N TRP A 63 -3.18 6.93 12.30
CA TRP A 63 -3.32 5.51 12.01
C TRP A 63 -4.00 4.77 13.17
N GLU A 64 -5.03 4.00 12.86
CA GLU A 64 -5.77 3.19 13.81
C GLU A 64 -5.48 1.69 13.62
N PRO A 65 -5.18 0.92 14.68
CA PRO A 65 -4.92 -0.50 14.58
C PRO A 65 -6.19 -1.27 14.18
N VAL A 66 -6.06 -2.18 13.21
CA VAL A 66 -7.20 -2.98 12.75
C VAL A 66 -7.32 -4.25 13.59
N ARG A 67 -8.41 -4.34 14.35
CA ARG A 67 -8.72 -5.52 15.17
C ARG A 67 -9.27 -6.65 14.30
N ALA A 68 -8.89 -7.88 14.64
CA ALA A 68 -9.41 -9.07 13.98
C ALA A 68 -10.93 -9.23 14.16
N ASP A 69 -11.46 -8.83 15.31
CA ASP A 69 -12.89 -8.94 15.65
C ASP A 69 -13.80 -8.18 14.68
N GLU A 70 -13.32 -7.10 14.08
CA GLU A 70 -14.09 -6.28 13.13
C GLU A 70 -14.37 -6.98 11.80
N TYR A 71 -13.58 -7.99 11.43
CA TYR A 71 -13.65 -8.69 10.14
C TYR A 71 -14.31 -10.08 10.23
N GLY A 72 -14.76 -10.48 11.43
CA GLY A 72 -15.48 -11.73 11.64
C GLY A 72 -14.79 -12.96 11.05
N ALA A 73 -15.51 -13.74 10.23
CA ALA A 73 -14.99 -14.97 9.63
C ALA A 73 -13.83 -14.76 8.65
N GLU A 74 -13.67 -13.55 8.08
CA GLU A 74 -12.56 -13.25 7.17
C GLU A 74 -11.25 -13.05 7.92
N ALA A 75 -11.31 -12.67 9.19
CA ALA A 75 -10.14 -12.52 10.05
C ALA A 75 -9.35 -13.82 10.21
N ALA A 76 -10.02 -14.98 10.18
CA ALA A 76 -9.39 -16.30 10.31
C ALA A 76 -8.42 -16.63 9.16
N LYS A 77 -8.48 -15.90 8.05
CA LYS A 77 -7.54 -16.05 6.93
C LYS A 77 -6.21 -15.34 7.18
N TYR A 78 -6.17 -14.40 8.13
CA TYR A 78 -5.02 -13.55 8.38
C TYR A 78 -4.39 -13.88 9.74
N PRO A 79 -3.05 -13.79 9.85
CA PRO A 79 -2.40 -13.97 11.15
C PRO A 79 -2.76 -12.83 12.12
N VAL A 80 -3.03 -13.20 13.37
CA VAL A 80 -3.35 -12.28 14.47
C VAL A 80 -2.21 -12.29 15.49
N ILE A 81 -1.95 -11.13 16.08
CA ILE A 81 -0.99 -11.02 17.19
C ILE A 81 -1.66 -11.55 18.45
N GLU A 82 -1.12 -12.65 18.99
CA GLU A 82 -1.67 -13.32 20.18
C GLU A 82 -1.12 -12.75 21.51
N GLU A 83 0.04 -12.07 21.45
CA GLU A 83 0.81 -11.71 22.64
C GLU A 83 1.16 -10.21 22.68
N GLY A 84 1.34 -9.69 23.91
CA GLY A 84 1.77 -8.32 24.15
C GLY A 84 0.66 -7.26 24.06
N LYS A 85 1.08 -6.00 23.91
CA LYS A 85 0.17 -4.82 23.92
C LYS A 85 -0.75 -4.75 22.71
N ASN A 86 -0.35 -5.40 21.62
CA ASN A 86 -1.06 -5.35 20.33
C ASN A 86 -1.92 -6.60 20.11
N LYS A 87 -2.29 -7.30 21.18
CA LYS A 87 -3.09 -8.51 21.12
C LYS A 87 -4.43 -8.26 20.42
N GLY A 88 -4.80 -9.17 19.52
CA GLY A 88 -6.05 -9.13 18.76
C GLY A 88 -6.02 -8.22 17.53
N ILE A 89 -4.85 -7.67 17.18
CA ILE A 89 -4.64 -6.91 15.94
C ILE A 89 -4.10 -7.85 14.87
N ILE A 90 -4.55 -7.66 13.63
CA ILE A 90 -4.04 -8.41 12.48
C ILE A 90 -2.56 -8.04 12.28
N GLY A 91 -1.67 -9.03 12.28
CA GLY A 91 -0.22 -8.78 12.31
C GLY A 91 0.62 -9.96 11.86
N VAL A 92 1.72 -9.66 11.15
CA VAL A 92 2.63 -10.66 10.57
C VAL A 92 4.06 -10.28 10.90
N GLY A 93 4.80 -11.15 11.60
CA GLY A 93 6.27 -11.09 11.70
C GLY A 93 6.84 -9.73 12.16
N GLY A 94 6.22 -9.10 13.15
CA GLY A 94 6.64 -7.77 13.64
C GLY A 94 6.01 -6.58 12.90
N LEU A 95 5.03 -6.83 12.03
CA LEU A 95 4.17 -5.82 11.42
C LEU A 95 2.76 -5.93 12.02
N MET A 96 2.07 -4.80 12.15
CA MET A 96 0.66 -4.71 12.51
C MET A 96 -0.12 -3.99 11.42
N LEU A 97 -1.33 -4.42 11.13
CA LEU A 97 -2.21 -3.76 10.19
C LEU A 97 -2.87 -2.56 10.85
N ALA A 98 -2.87 -1.43 10.16
CA ALA A 98 -3.56 -0.23 10.56
C ALA A 98 -4.33 0.38 9.38
N ARG A 99 -5.38 1.12 9.71
CA ARG A 99 -6.20 1.89 8.79
C ARG A 99 -6.04 3.39 9.03
N ILE A 100 -6.30 4.18 8.01
CA ILE A 100 -6.35 5.64 8.09
C ILE A 100 -7.42 6.14 7.11
N PRO A 101 -8.14 7.24 7.40
CA PRO A 101 -9.04 7.85 6.43
C PRO A 101 -8.30 8.31 5.17
N THR A 102 -8.89 8.06 4.00
CA THR A 102 -8.35 8.49 2.69
C THR A 102 -8.16 10.00 2.60
N GLU A 103 -9.01 10.78 3.28
CA GLU A 103 -8.89 12.25 3.35
C GLU A 103 -7.59 12.67 4.02
N THR A 104 -7.27 12.11 5.18
CA THR A 104 -6.02 12.38 5.91
C THR A 104 -4.78 11.98 5.11
N VAL A 105 -4.87 10.88 4.34
CA VAL A 105 -3.78 10.48 3.43
C VAL A 105 -3.55 11.52 2.35
N LYS A 106 -4.63 12.02 1.73
CA LYS A 106 -4.56 13.04 0.68
C LYS A 106 -3.95 14.33 1.22
N GLU A 107 -4.40 14.82 2.37
CA GLU A 107 -3.85 16.01 3.04
C GLU A 107 -2.36 15.84 3.32
N ARG A 108 -1.96 14.68 3.87
CA ARG A 108 -0.56 14.35 4.13
C ARG A 108 0.25 14.36 2.83
N THR A 109 -0.26 13.76 1.77
CA THR A 109 0.42 13.74 0.46
C THR A 109 0.56 15.14 -0.12
N GLU A 110 -0.46 15.99 0.01
CA GLU A 110 -0.42 17.38 -0.43
C GLU A 110 0.63 18.19 0.35
N TYR A 111 0.65 18.08 1.68
CA TYR A 111 1.66 18.72 2.53
C TYR A 111 3.10 18.39 2.10
N PHE A 112 3.42 17.11 1.88
CA PHE A 112 4.77 16.73 1.44
C PHE A 112 5.07 17.12 -0.01
N ARG A 113 4.06 17.17 -0.88
CA ARG A 113 4.21 17.69 -2.24
C ARG A 113 4.56 19.18 -2.23
N ASP A 114 3.88 19.96 -1.40
CA ASP A 114 4.16 21.39 -1.27
C ASP A 114 5.52 21.66 -0.63
N GLN A 115 5.91 20.88 0.39
CA GLN A 115 7.25 20.97 0.96
C GLN A 115 8.33 20.69 -0.10
N THR A 116 8.14 19.67 -0.93
CA THR A 116 9.06 19.33 -2.02
C THR A 116 9.09 20.44 -3.09
N ARG A 117 7.92 21.00 -3.45
CA ARG A 117 7.83 22.13 -4.39
C ARG A 117 8.59 23.36 -3.86
N ASN A 118 8.43 23.66 -2.57
CA ASN A 118 9.11 24.79 -1.93
C ASN A 118 10.63 24.59 -1.88
N GLN A 119 11.10 23.38 -1.58
CA GLN A 119 12.53 23.05 -1.63
C GLN A 119 13.09 23.24 -3.04
N LEU A 120 12.40 22.77 -4.07
CA LEU A 120 12.82 22.95 -5.47
C LEU A 120 12.90 24.43 -5.86
N LYS A 121 11.91 25.23 -5.46
CA LYS A 121 11.88 26.68 -5.70
C LYS A 121 13.03 27.39 -4.99
N ALA A 122 13.32 27.03 -3.74
CA ALA A 122 14.43 27.61 -2.98
C ALA A 122 15.79 27.31 -3.62
N VAL A 123 15.97 26.10 -4.18
CA VAL A 123 17.17 25.75 -4.94
C VAL A 123 17.29 26.60 -6.20
N ASP A 124 16.19 26.79 -6.94
CA ASP A 124 16.18 27.65 -8.12
C ASP A 124 16.51 29.11 -7.77
N GLU A 125 15.93 29.64 -6.70
CA GLU A 125 16.19 31.01 -6.26
C GLU A 125 17.65 31.22 -5.84
N ASN A 126 18.25 30.24 -5.15
CA ASN A 126 19.67 30.30 -4.79
C ASN A 126 20.57 30.21 -6.03
N LEU A 127 20.27 29.30 -6.97
CA LEU A 127 21.00 29.19 -8.23
C LEU A 127 20.94 30.48 -9.05
N MET A 128 19.77 31.12 -9.10
CA MET A 128 19.59 32.39 -9.81
C MET A 128 20.30 33.55 -9.11
N ARG A 129 20.39 33.54 -7.77
CA ARG A 129 21.13 34.56 -7.00
C ARG A 129 22.64 34.47 -7.21
N GLU A 130 23.19 33.26 -7.30
CA GLU A 130 24.63 33.02 -7.50
C GLU A 130 25.08 33.15 -8.96
N GLN A 131 24.13 33.33 -9.89
CA GLN A 131 24.44 33.46 -11.31
C GLN A 131 25.20 34.76 -11.60
N HIS A 132 26.39 34.63 -12.19
CA HIS A 132 27.13 35.78 -12.69
C HIS A 132 26.55 36.23 -14.05
N PRO A 133 26.31 37.54 -14.29
CA PRO A 133 25.67 38.03 -15.51
C PRO A 133 26.36 37.62 -16.82
N SER A 134 27.66 37.30 -16.78
CA SER A 134 28.44 36.87 -17.95
C SER A 134 28.37 35.37 -18.24
N MET A 135 27.77 34.56 -17.37
CA MET A 135 27.63 33.10 -17.54
C MET A 135 26.22 32.65 -17.11
N PRO A 136 25.21 32.82 -17.97
CA PRO A 136 23.86 32.36 -17.68
C PRO A 136 23.78 30.83 -17.72
N ILE A 137 23.25 30.24 -16.66
CA ILE A 137 22.89 28.82 -16.57
C ILE A 137 21.43 28.70 -17.00
N SER A 138 21.18 28.03 -18.13
CA SER A 138 19.82 27.69 -18.58
C SER A 138 19.36 26.40 -17.93
N VAL A 139 18.25 26.46 -17.19
CA VAL A 139 17.67 25.29 -16.49
C VAL A 139 16.36 24.89 -17.17
N ASP A 140 16.42 23.92 -18.07
CA ASP A 140 15.24 23.36 -18.72
C ASP A 140 14.77 22.11 -17.93
N ARG A 141 13.73 22.27 -17.09
CA ARG A 141 13.21 21.19 -16.25
C ARG A 141 12.10 20.43 -16.96
N GLN A 142 12.37 19.18 -17.36
CA GLN A 142 11.34 18.26 -17.85
C GLN A 142 10.85 17.35 -16.72
N SER A 143 9.58 17.51 -16.32
CA SER A 143 8.91 16.67 -15.32
C SER A 143 8.01 15.60 -15.97
N ARG A 144 8.54 14.83 -16.93
CA ARG A 144 7.76 13.76 -17.57
C ARG A 144 8.07 12.41 -16.92
N VAL A 145 7.13 11.89 -16.13
CA VAL A 145 7.16 10.51 -15.66
C VAL A 145 6.50 9.63 -16.71
N THR A 146 7.29 8.85 -17.45
CA THR A 146 6.76 7.81 -18.34
C THR A 146 6.39 6.59 -17.51
N PHE A 147 5.09 6.41 -17.25
CA PHE A 147 4.59 5.14 -16.72
C PHE A 147 4.52 4.13 -17.88
N GLY A 148 5.31 3.06 -17.79
CA GLY A 148 5.20 1.83 -18.59
C GLY A 148 4.87 2.02 -20.07
N GLY A 149 5.89 2.10 -20.92
CA GLY A 149 5.70 2.02 -22.37
C GLY A 149 4.90 0.77 -22.75
N LYS A 150 3.83 0.96 -23.53
CA LYS A 150 3.07 -0.13 -24.15
C LYS A 150 4.07 -1.02 -24.90
N LYS A 151 4.16 -2.31 -24.55
CA LYS A 151 4.78 -3.29 -25.44
C LYS A 151 4.02 -3.23 -26.77
N PRO A 152 4.68 -3.06 -27.93
CA PRO A 152 3.99 -3.27 -29.19
C PRO A 152 3.52 -4.73 -29.21
N SER A 153 2.23 -4.91 -29.48
CA SER A 153 1.65 -6.21 -29.77
C SER A 153 2.21 -6.67 -31.12
N GLU A 154 3.02 -7.71 -31.09
CA GLU A 154 3.32 -8.56 -32.24
C GLU A 154 2.31 -9.72 -32.27
#